data_AF-A0A3D8Y4R4-F1
#
_entry.id   AF-A0A3D8Y4R4-F1
#
_cell.length_a   1.000
_cell.length_b   1.000
_cell.length_c   1.000
_cell.angle_alpha   90.00
_cell.angle_beta   90.00
_cell.angle_gamma   90.00
#
_symmetry.space_group_name_H-M   'P 1'
#
loop_
_entity.id
_entity.type
_entity.pdbx_description
1 polymer ?
#
loop_
_entity_poly.entity_id
_entity_poly.type
_entity_poly.pdbx_seq_one_letter_code
_entity_poly.pdbx_strand_id
1 'polypeptide(L)' 'MQNEQPIQIPVEYKGEELTIDGRLVSFGYTYKLYLTIGETEVVFEKDDSQQYRALIETPVDGKTLDSGLINAVIEVLDSL' A
#
# COMPACT_ATOMS: atom_id res chain seq x y z
N MET A 1 18.99 -11.65 2.05
CA MET A 1 17.94 -12.47 1.39
C MET A 1 16.66 -11.65 1.39
N GLN A 2 15.97 -11.58 0.25
CA GLN A 2 14.63 -11.00 0.14
C GLN A 2 13.61 -12.04 0.59
N ASN A 3 12.63 -11.65 1.39
CA ASN A 3 11.50 -12.50 1.77
C ASN A 3 10.19 -11.83 1.39
N GLU A 4 9.25 -12.59 0.87
CA GLU A 4 7.94 -12.10 0.44
C GLU A 4 6.84 -12.90 1.11
N GLN A 5 5.85 -12.22 1.68
CA GLN A 5 4.71 -12.85 2.36
C GLN A 5 3.41 -12.21 1.87
N PRO A 6 2.39 -13.01 1.50
CA PRO A 6 1.08 -12.48 1.15
C PRO A 6 0.43 -11.84 2.38
N ILE A 7 -0.30 -10.74 2.17
CA ILE A 7 -1.02 -10.01 3.20
C ILE A 7 -2.36 -9.51 2.66
N GLN A 8 -3.28 -9.22 3.59
CA GLN A 8 -4.55 -8.59 3.31
C GLN A 8 -4.76 -7.46 4.33
N ILE A 9 -5.08 -6.26 3.84
CA ILE A 9 -5.30 -5.08 4.68
C ILE A 9 -6.78 -4.68 4.59
N PRO A 10 -7.56 -4.81 5.68
CA PRO A 10 -8.92 -4.27 5.70
C PRO A 10 -8.86 -2.75 5.77
N VAL A 11 -9.62 -2.07 4.91
CA VAL A 11 -9.68 -0.60 4.82
C VAL A 11 -11.14 -0.18 4.75
N GLU A 12 -11.56 0.68 5.67
CA GLU A 12 -12.84 1.36 5.56
C GLU A 12 -12.67 2.60 4.69
N TYR A 13 -13.41 2.68 3.58
CA TYR A 13 -13.34 3.83 2.68
C TYR A 13 -14.73 4.15 2.11
N LYS A 14 -15.15 5.42 2.24
CA LYS A 14 -16.47 5.90 1.75
C LYS A 14 -17.67 5.09 2.29
N GLY A 15 -17.54 4.52 3.49
CA GLY A 15 -18.57 3.70 4.13
C GLY A 15 -18.62 2.25 3.65
N GLU A 16 -17.63 1.81 2.87
CA GLU A 16 -17.46 0.42 2.44
C GLU A 16 -16.23 -0.20 3.12
N GLU A 17 -16.34 -1.46 3.53
CA GLU A 17 -15.19 -2.26 3.96
C GLU A 17 -14.56 -2.92 2.73
N LEU A 18 -13.34 -2.50 2.42
CA LEU A 18 -12.52 -3.05 1.35
C LEU A 18 -11.44 -3.94 1.93
N THR A 19 -11.12 -5.04 1.25
CA THR A 19 -9.93 -5.84 1.55
C THR A 19 -8.91 -5.61 0.45
N ILE A 20 -7.76 -5.05 0.82
CA ILE A 20 -6.67 -4.76 -0.11
C ILE A 20 -5.64 -5.88 -0.05
N ASP A 21 -5.55 -6.66 -1.12
CA ASP A 21 -4.58 -7.74 -1.26
C ASP A 21 -3.19 -7.23 -1.63
N GLY A 22 -2.16 -7.91 -1.15
CA GLY A 22 -0.80 -7.59 -1.53
C GLY A 22 0.26 -8.50 -0.94
N ARG A 23 1.49 -8.00 -0.92
CA ARG A 23 2.64 -8.70 -0.34
C ARG A 23 3.51 -7.76 0.49
N LEU A 24 3.94 -8.25 1.64
CA LEU A 24 5.02 -7.67 2.43
C LEU A 24 6.34 -8.22 1.88
N VAL A 25 7.23 -7.33 1.43
CA VAL A 25 8.56 -7.68 0.93
C VAL A 25 9.60 -7.09 1.86
N SER A 26 10.38 -7.92 2.53
CA SER A 26 11.44 -7.49 3.44
C SER A 26 12.82 -7.75 2.86
N PHE A 27 13.73 -6.78 3.06
CA PHE A 27 15.12 -6.85 2.62
C PHE A 27 16.03 -6.17 3.65
N GLY A 28 16.81 -6.98 4.36
CA GLY A 28 17.64 -6.50 5.47
C GLY A 28 16.77 -6.01 6.64
N TYR A 29 16.92 -4.75 7.02
CA TYR A 29 16.20 -4.12 8.15
C TYR A 29 14.99 -3.29 7.73
N THR A 30 14.58 -3.35 6.46
CA THR A 30 13.46 -2.58 5.94
C THR A 30 12.48 -3.49 5.21
N TYR A 31 11.28 -2.98 5.00
CA TYR A 31 10.23 -3.63 4.25
C TYR A 31 9.47 -2.63 3.39
N LYS A 32 8.85 -3.16 2.33
CA LYS A 32 7.85 -2.46 1.53
C LYS A 32 6.60 -3.33 1.46
N LEU A 33 5.47 -2.68 1.29
CA LEU A 33 4.19 -3.32 1.04
C LEU A 33 3.82 -3.04 -0.41
N TYR A 34 3.53 -4.09 -1.18
CA TYR A 34 3.05 -3.98 -2.55
C TYR A 34 1.58 -4.34 -2.51
N LEU A 35 0.71 -3.34 -2.59
CA LEU A 35 -0.73 -3.49 -2.43
C LEU A 35 -1.43 -3.22 -3.77
N THR A 36 -2.41 -4.05 -4.10
CA THR A 36 -3.19 -3.93 -5.33
C THR A 36 -4.40 -3.04 -5.08
N ILE A 37 -4.38 -1.82 -5.62
CA ILE A 37 -5.49 -0.87 -5.55
C ILE A 37 -6.12 -0.76 -6.93
N GLY A 38 -7.29 -1.37 -7.09
CA GLY A 38 -7.92 -1.54 -8.40
C GLY A 38 -7.06 -2.45 -9.29
N GLU A 39 -6.53 -1.90 -10.39
CA GLU A 39 -5.64 -2.61 -11.31
C GLU A 39 -4.17 -2.17 -11.17
N THR A 40 -3.87 -1.29 -10.20
CA THR A 40 -2.53 -0.73 -10.02
C THR A 40 -1.87 -1.28 -8.76
N GLU A 41 -0.64 -1.76 -8.90
CA GLU A 41 0.21 -2.08 -7.76
C GLU A 41 0.82 -0.79 -7.21
N VAL A 42 0.55 -0.50 -5.94
CA VAL A 42 1.07 0.67 -5.24
C VAL A 42 2.06 0.20 -4.18
N VAL A 43 3.23 0.83 -4.15
CA VAL A 43 4.28 0.49 -3.18
C VAL A 43 4.19 1.43 -2.00
N PHE A 44 4.04 0.88 -0.80
CA PHE A 44 4.08 1.62 0.45
C PHE A 44 5.37 1.32 1.21
N GLU A 45 6.03 2.38 1.66
CA GLU A 45 7.27 2.28 2.44
C GLU A 45 7.31 3.40 3.47
N LYS A 46 8.08 3.20 4.55
CA LYS A 46 8.40 4.29 5.47
C LYS A 46 9.47 5.18 4.86
N ASP A 47 9.26 6.48 4.93
CA ASP A 47 10.26 7.48 4.57
C ASP A 47 11.29 7.69 5.70
N ASP A 48 12.19 8.65 5.50
CA ASP A 48 13.24 8.99 6.48
C ASP A 48 12.67 9.50 7.81
N SER A 49 11.43 10.00 7.82
CA SER A 49 10.69 10.46 9.00
C SER A 49 9.81 9.37 9.62
N GLN A 50 9.97 8.11 9.19
CA GLN A 50 9.18 6.97 9.63
C GLN A 50 7.68 7.06 9.31
N GLN A 51 7.29 7.92 8.38
CA GLN A 51 5.91 8.04 7.89
C GLN A 51 5.72 7.20 6.63
N TYR A 52 4.56 6.56 6.47
CA TYR A 52 4.29 5.87 5.23
C TYR A 52 4.10 6.84 4.06
N ARG A 53 4.68 6.48 2.91
CA ARG A 53 4.41 7.10 1.62
C ARG A 53 4.02 6.06 0.59
N ALA A 54 3.19 6.47 -0.36
CA ALA A 54 2.86 5.68 -1.53
C ALA A 54 3.75 6.09 -2.72
N LEU A 55 4.34 5.11 -3.39
CA LEU A 55 5.05 5.26 -4.66
C LEU A 55 4.22 4.57 -5.73
N ILE A 56 3.87 5.33 -6.76
CA ILE A 56 3.06 4.87 -7.89
C ILE A 56 3.96 4.98 -9.11
N GLU A 57 4.32 3.84 -9.70
CA GLU A 57 4.90 3.85 -11.05
C GLU A 57 3.78 4.25 -12.03
N THR A 58 4.11 5.12 -13.00
CA THR A 58 3.17 5.73 -13.95
C THR A 58 2.00 4.79 -14.29
N PRO A 59 0.73 5.17 -13.99
CA PRO A 59 -0.40 4.27 -14.22
C PRO A 59 -0.44 3.86 -15.69
N VAL A 60 -0.39 2.56 -15.94
CA VAL A 60 -0.29 1.96 -17.30
C VAL A 60 -1.44 2.44 -18.21
N ASP A 61 -2.59 2.79 -17.62
CA ASP A 61 -3.81 3.14 -18.36
C ASP A 61 -4.29 4.59 -18.15
N GLY A 62 -3.49 5.47 -17.53
CA GLY A 62 -3.90 6.87 -17.30
C GLY A 62 -5.09 7.05 -16.35
N LYS A 63 -5.57 5.98 -15.70
CA LYS A 63 -6.57 6.05 -14.63
C LYS A 63 -5.95 6.73 -13.41
N THR A 64 -6.56 7.81 -12.96
CA THR A 64 -6.17 8.47 -11.72
C THR A 64 -6.58 7.58 -10.55
N LEU A 65 -5.61 7.12 -9.77
CA LEU A 65 -5.90 6.46 -8.49
C LEU A 65 -6.54 7.46 -7.54
N ASP A 66 -7.58 7.01 -6.81
CA ASP A 66 -8.24 7.83 -5.81
C ASP A 66 -7.28 8.05 -4.63
N SER A 67 -6.73 9.26 -4.53
CA SER A 67 -5.82 9.64 -3.44
C SER A 67 -6.46 9.47 -2.05
N GLY A 68 -7.80 9.55 -1.94
CA GLY A 68 -8.49 9.30 -0.68
C GLY A 68 -8.38 7.85 -0.23
N LEU A 69 -8.44 6.89 -1.16
CA LEU A 69 -8.26 5.46 -0.85
C LEU A 69 -6.81 5.17 -0.45
N ILE A 70 -5.84 5.79 -1.12
CA ILE A 70 -4.42 5.68 -0.76
C ILE A 70 -4.18 6.20 0.66
N ASN A 71 -4.79 7.32 1.03
CA ASN A 71 -4.66 7.87 2.38
C ASN A 71 -5.33 6.97 3.43
N ALA A 72 -6.51 6.40 3.14
CA ALA A 72 -7.16 5.45 4.04
C ALA A 72 -6.28 4.20 4.29
N VAL A 73 -5.58 3.71 3.27
CA VAL A 73 -4.59 2.63 3.43
C VAL A 73 -3.45 3.08 4.35
N ILE A 74 -2.90 4.29 4.17
CA ILE A 74 -1.82 4.82 5.02
C ILE A 74 -2.26 4.90 6.48
N GLU A 75 -3.47 5.39 6.76
CA GLU A 75 -4.02 5.47 8.12
C GLU A 75 -4.10 4.10 8.79
N VAL A 76 -4.52 3.07 8.06
CA VAL A 76 -4.52 1.69 8.57
C VAL A 76 -3.09 1.24 8.87
N LEU A 77 -2.14 1.46 7.95
CA LEU A 77 -0.76 1.05 8.13
C LEU A 77 -0.06 1.75 9.31
N ASP A 78 -0.38 3.03 9.57
CA ASP A 78 0.13 3.78 10.72
C ASP A 78 -0.43 3.28 12.07
N SER A 79 -1.56 2.57 12.04
CA SER A 79 -2.20 2.00 13.24
C SER A 79 -1.72 0.60 13.62
N LEU A 80 -0.89 -0.03 12.78
CA LEU A 80 -0.30 -1.37 12.99
C LEU A 80 0.98 -1.31 13.82
#